data_AF-A0A9W9V158-F1
#
_entry.id   AF-A0A9W9V158-F1
#
_cell.length_a   1.000
_cell.length_b   1.000
_cell.length_c   1.000
_cell.angle_alpha   90.00
_cell.angle_beta   90.00
_cell.angle_gamma   90.00
#
_symmetry.space_group_name_H-M   'P 1'
#
loop_
_entity.id
_entity.type
_entity.pdbx_description
1 polymer ?
#
loop_
_entity_poly.entity_id
_entity_poly.type
_entity_poly.pdbx_seq_one_letter_code
_entity_poly.pdbx_strand_id
1 'polypeptide(L)'
;MTPNIGQGANMAIEDAAALSNLLGHLKISSSSPPTDSQIEKLLDQYRTIRYQRVKSIYRSSRFLVRFQARDGLFNTLLSRYYAPYAGDLPADMASKTIADGVMCDFLPHPKRSGDGWKRYRRNGQSWGWWAQAMMYILILIILYKWAGRDYLGSMIICAPLDYLRSIPGKNIRGKLILAFNEWIQLPNDKLAIVQEVINLLHTASLLIDDIQDASRLRRGHPVAHEVFGVAQTINAANYAYFLQQERLNEINDPRAFHIFTHALLDLHRGQGMDLYWRDAVVCPTEEEYIQMVIYKTGGLFRLAVELMEIQSTRTVDLSKLVELLGVIFQIRDDYMNLQSGLYAEKKGRMEDLTEGKFSYLVIHSVHAAPENTFLVDILKQRSEDDALKIRAVQYMESTGSFQYCRETLGRLAQQARTHVEELEASLGPNKGIHRILDLLHVQQPDEKPTV
;
A
#
# COMPACT_ATOMS: atom_id res chain seq x y z
N MET A 1 -0.89 17.98 44.54
CA MET A 1 -1.83 18.56 45.52
C MET A 1 -3.18 18.69 44.85
N THR A 2 -4.17 17.89 45.24
CA THR A 2 -5.57 18.13 44.84
C THR A 2 -5.97 19.50 45.33
N PRO A 3 -6.43 20.43 44.48
CA PRO A 3 -7.01 21.66 44.97
C PRO A 3 -8.31 21.25 45.67
N ASN A 4 -8.33 21.36 47.01
CA ASN A 4 -9.54 21.23 47.81
C ASN A 4 -10.43 22.46 47.51
N ILE A 5 -10.95 22.55 46.28
CA ILE A 5 -11.76 23.67 45.83
C ILE A 5 -13.06 23.62 46.62
N GLY A 6 -13.11 24.45 47.65
CA GLY A 6 -14.31 24.72 48.41
C GLY A 6 -14.88 23.52 49.16
N GLN A 7 -14.07 22.59 49.66
CA GLN A 7 -14.55 21.57 50.61
C GLN A 7 -13.85 21.75 51.97
N GLY A 8 -14.62 21.71 53.06
CA GLY A 8 -14.17 21.98 54.42
C GLY A 8 -14.48 23.40 54.88
N ALA A 9 -13.48 24.13 55.38
CA ALA A 9 -13.65 25.42 56.07
C ALA A 9 -14.39 26.48 55.23
N ASN A 10 -14.16 26.55 53.92
CA ASN A 10 -14.83 27.53 53.05
C ASN A 10 -16.34 27.29 52.96
N MET A 11 -16.78 26.02 52.92
CA MET A 11 -18.21 25.71 52.96
C MET A 11 -18.83 26.06 54.30
N ALA A 12 -18.14 25.77 55.41
CA ALA A 12 -18.60 26.13 56.74
C ALA A 12 -18.76 27.66 56.91
N ILE A 13 -17.85 28.45 56.34
CA ILE A 13 -17.94 29.92 56.33
C ILE A 13 -19.15 30.38 55.50
N GLU A 14 -19.33 29.83 54.29
CA GLU A 14 -20.49 30.18 53.46
C GLU A 14 -21.82 29.72 54.08
N ASP A 15 -21.84 28.57 54.75
CA ASP A 15 -22.99 28.04 55.50
C ASP A 15 -23.36 28.98 56.65
N ALA A 16 -22.37 29.38 57.46
CA ALA A 16 -22.56 30.34 58.53
C ALA A 16 -23.03 31.70 58.01
N ALA A 17 -22.47 32.20 56.91
CA ALA A 17 -22.89 33.45 56.29
C ALA A 17 -24.33 33.37 55.76
N ALA A 18 -24.69 32.31 55.04
CA ALA A 18 -26.04 32.13 54.50
C ALA A 18 -27.09 32.04 55.61
N LEU A 19 -26.80 31.28 56.68
CA LEU A 19 -27.70 31.18 57.82
C LEU A 19 -27.82 32.52 58.56
N SER A 20 -26.70 33.22 58.74
CA SER A 20 -26.67 34.53 59.39
C SER A 20 -27.49 35.57 58.64
N ASN A 21 -27.45 35.59 57.30
CA ASN A 21 -28.27 36.52 56.50
C ASN A 21 -29.75 36.23 56.66
N LEU A 22 -30.14 34.95 56.60
CA LEU A 22 -31.53 34.55 56.76
C LEU A 22 -32.06 34.91 58.17
N LEU A 23 -31.28 34.67 59.21
CA LEU A 23 -31.62 35.05 60.59
C LEU A 23 -31.66 36.57 60.76
N GLY A 24 -30.72 37.30 60.15
CA GLY A 24 -30.67 38.76 60.15
C GLY A 24 -31.92 39.37 59.51
N HIS A 25 -32.33 38.88 58.34
CA HIS A 25 -33.55 39.32 57.68
C HIS A 25 -34.81 39.02 58.50
N LEU A 26 -34.88 37.84 59.13
CA LEU A 26 -36.00 37.47 59.99
C LEU A 26 -36.10 38.42 61.21
N LYS A 27 -34.97 38.75 61.84
CA LYS A 27 -34.90 39.65 63.00
C LYS A 27 -35.18 41.11 62.65
N ILE A 28 -34.75 41.59 61.47
CA ILE A 28 -35.06 42.94 60.99
C ILE A 28 -36.56 43.10 60.67
N SER A 29 -37.24 42.00 60.34
CA SER A 29 -38.66 42.00 59.98
C SER A 29 -39.65 41.86 61.14
N SER A 30 -39.20 41.59 62.38
CA SER A 30 -40.10 41.31 63.52
C SER A 30 -39.54 41.77 64.87
N SER A 31 -40.36 42.46 65.67
CA SER A 31 -40.06 42.87 67.05
C SER A 31 -40.31 41.79 68.10
N SER A 32 -40.85 40.64 67.70
CA SER A 32 -41.19 39.49 68.55
C SER A 32 -40.38 38.25 68.17
N PRO A 33 -40.15 37.28 69.09
CA PRO A 33 -39.42 36.06 68.77
C PRO A 33 -40.09 35.29 67.62
N PRO A 34 -39.31 34.66 66.73
CA PRO A 34 -39.85 33.97 65.56
C PRO A 34 -40.65 32.73 65.97
N THR A 35 -41.75 32.49 65.26
CA THR A 35 -42.59 31.28 65.43
C THR A 35 -41.93 30.06 64.80
N ASP A 36 -42.27 28.86 65.27
CA ASP A 36 -41.74 27.60 64.75
C ASP A 36 -41.92 27.46 63.22
N SER A 37 -43.08 27.87 62.70
CA SER A 37 -43.35 27.86 61.25
C SER A 37 -42.42 28.79 60.46
N GLN A 38 -42.06 29.94 61.02
CA GLN A 38 -41.10 30.85 60.40
C GLN A 38 -39.68 30.28 60.41
N ILE A 39 -39.31 29.58 61.48
CA ILE A 39 -38.02 28.88 61.58
C ILE A 39 -37.94 27.74 60.56
N GLU A 40 -38.99 26.93 60.43
CA GLU A 40 -39.03 25.85 59.42
C GLU A 40 -38.89 26.38 58.00
N LYS A 41 -39.63 27.44 57.65
CA LYS A 41 -39.53 28.08 56.33
C LYS A 41 -38.13 28.65 56.08
N LEU A 42 -37.49 29.21 57.09
CA LEU A 42 -36.12 29.71 57.02
C LEU A 42 -35.13 28.56 56.73
N LEU A 43 -35.26 27.45 57.46
CA LEU A 43 -34.38 26.28 57.29
C LEU A 43 -34.56 25.63 55.91
N ASP A 44 -35.77 25.61 55.36
CA ASP A 44 -36.02 25.11 54.01
C ASP A 44 -35.41 26.02 52.92
N GLN A 45 -35.50 27.34 53.10
CA GLN A 45 -34.81 28.31 52.24
C GLN A 45 -33.29 28.15 52.32
N TYR A 46 -32.74 28.01 53.54
CA TYR A 46 -31.33 27.74 53.76
C TYR A 46 -30.89 26.48 53.01
N ARG A 47 -31.63 25.38 53.18
CA ARG A 47 -31.35 24.10 52.51
C ARG A 47 -31.34 24.26 50.99
N THR A 48 -32.32 24.96 50.42
CA THR A 48 -32.44 25.18 48.98
C THR A 48 -31.25 25.97 48.42
N ILE A 49 -30.88 27.07 49.08
CA ILE A 49 -29.74 27.92 48.68
C ILE A 49 -28.44 27.11 48.74
N ARG A 50 -28.20 26.43 49.86
CA ARG A 50 -26.94 25.70 50.08
C ARG A 50 -26.83 24.47 49.20
N TYR A 51 -27.90 23.71 49.00
CA TYR A 51 -27.86 22.53 48.15
C TYR A 51 -27.44 22.85 46.71
N GLN A 52 -27.98 23.92 46.11
CA GLN A 52 -27.59 24.32 44.75
C GLN A 52 -26.12 24.77 44.69
N ARG A 53 -25.67 25.53 45.69
CA ARG A 53 -24.28 25.99 45.80
C ARG A 53 -23.31 24.81 45.92
N VAL A 54 -23.60 23.87 46.82
CA VAL A 54 -22.78 22.67 47.06
C VAL A 54 -22.76 21.76 45.84
N LYS A 55 -23.90 21.56 45.18
CA LYS A 55 -23.99 20.74 43.96
C LYS A 55 -23.13 21.31 42.83
N SER A 56 -23.08 22.63 42.68
CA SER A 56 -22.22 23.30 41.68
C SER A 56 -20.74 23.09 41.99
N ILE A 57 -20.33 23.33 43.24
CA ILE A 57 -18.94 23.15 43.69
C ILE A 57 -18.51 21.68 43.50
N TYR A 58 -19.35 20.73 43.92
CA TYR A 58 -19.08 19.31 43.76
C TYR A 58 -18.85 18.91 42.30
N ARG A 59 -19.68 19.39 41.36
CA ARG A 59 -19.53 19.08 39.93
C ARG A 59 -18.21 19.60 39.37
N SER A 60 -17.84 20.84 39.69
CA SER A 60 -16.58 21.45 39.27
C SER A 60 -15.37 20.71 39.85
N SER A 61 -15.38 20.45 41.16
CA SER A 61 -14.28 19.75 41.84
C SER A 61 -14.12 18.32 41.33
N ARG A 62 -15.22 17.59 41.11
CA ARG A 62 -15.19 16.24 40.53
C ARG A 62 -14.58 16.22 39.14
N PHE A 63 -14.94 17.18 38.28
CA PHE A 63 -14.35 17.28 36.94
C PHE A 63 -12.85 17.56 37.02
N LEU A 64 -12.44 18.56 37.81
CA LEU A 64 -11.05 18.99 37.87
C LEU A 64 -10.12 17.90 38.44
N VAL A 65 -10.57 17.17 39.46
CA VAL A 65 -9.80 16.04 40.04
C VAL A 65 -9.59 14.94 39.00
N ARG A 66 -10.63 14.57 38.24
CA ARG A 66 -10.52 13.56 37.17
C ARG A 66 -9.66 14.03 36.00
N PHE A 67 -9.76 15.31 35.66
CA PHE A 67 -8.92 15.94 34.64
C PHE A 67 -7.44 15.90 35.04
N GLN A 68 -7.11 16.30 36.28
CA GLN A 68 -5.74 16.24 36.80
C GLN A 68 -5.21 14.81 36.93
N ALA A 69 -6.06 13.86 37.35
CA ALA A 69 -5.70 12.45 37.43
C ALA A 69 -5.60 11.75 36.07
N ARG A 70 -5.93 12.45 34.97
CA ARG A 70 -6.00 11.91 33.60
C ARG A 70 -6.94 10.71 33.49
N ASP A 71 -7.99 10.68 34.30
CA ASP A 71 -8.91 9.55 34.42
C ASP A 71 -9.75 9.41 33.15
N GLY A 72 -9.48 8.35 32.36
CA GLY A 72 -10.11 8.07 31.07
C GLY A 72 -9.40 8.69 29.86
N LEU A 73 -9.68 8.14 28.68
CA LEU A 73 -9.03 8.50 27.40
C LEU A 73 -9.16 10.00 27.09
N PHE A 74 -10.36 10.56 27.27
CA PHE A 74 -10.66 11.96 27.00
C PHE A 74 -9.82 12.92 27.86
N ASN A 75 -9.78 12.70 29.17
CA ASN A 75 -9.01 13.52 30.10
C ASN A 75 -7.50 13.36 29.89
N THR A 76 -7.05 12.17 29.50
CA THR A 76 -5.64 11.92 29.12
C THR A 76 -5.23 12.78 27.93
N LEU A 77 -6.04 12.80 26.87
CA LEU A 77 -5.73 13.56 25.66
C LEU A 77 -5.75 15.06 25.92
N LEU A 78 -6.80 15.59 26.57
CA LEU A 78 -6.89 17.02 26.87
C LEU A 78 -5.78 17.49 27.81
N SER A 79 -5.49 16.74 28.88
CA SER A 79 -4.46 17.13 29.84
C SER A 79 -3.04 17.08 29.26
N ARG A 80 -2.75 16.16 28.34
CA ARG A 80 -1.41 16.01 27.75
C ARG A 80 -1.15 16.98 26.60
N TYR A 81 -2.15 17.24 25.78
CA TYR A 81 -1.95 17.95 24.50
C TYR A 81 -2.63 19.32 24.43
N TYR A 82 -3.62 19.62 25.26
CA TYR A 82 -4.31 20.92 25.26
C TYR A 82 -3.91 21.79 26.45
N ALA A 83 -3.93 21.24 27.67
CA ALA A 83 -3.67 21.99 28.91
C ALA A 83 -2.36 22.80 28.94
N PRO A 84 -1.21 22.31 28.43
CA PRO A 84 0.04 23.08 28.43
C PRO A 84 -0.02 24.37 27.60
N TYR A 85 -0.94 24.43 26.64
CA TYR A 85 -1.11 25.57 25.73
C TYR A 85 -2.30 26.46 26.10
N ALA A 86 -3.08 26.08 27.12
CA ALA A 86 -4.32 26.77 27.50
C ALA A 86 -4.09 27.97 28.44
N GLY A 87 -2.84 28.34 28.73
CA GLY A 87 -2.49 29.48 29.59
C GLY A 87 -3.15 29.40 30.97
N ASP A 88 -3.77 30.50 31.40
CA ASP A 88 -4.41 30.64 32.72
C ASP A 88 -5.80 30.00 32.82
N LEU A 89 -6.30 29.35 31.77
CA LEU A 89 -7.65 28.79 31.74
C LEU A 89 -7.95 27.84 32.92
N PRO A 90 -7.05 26.92 33.34
CA PRO A 90 -7.31 26.07 34.50
C PRO A 90 -7.40 26.87 35.82
N ALA A 91 -6.60 27.92 35.96
CA ALA A 91 -6.63 28.79 37.13
C ALA A 91 -7.90 29.65 37.16
N ASP A 92 -8.35 30.16 36.01
CA ASP A 92 -9.60 30.92 35.88
C ASP A 92 -10.84 30.05 36.19
N MET A 93 -10.84 28.79 35.76
CA MET A 93 -11.91 27.83 36.12
C MET A 93 -12.00 27.58 37.63
N ALA A 94 -10.85 27.44 38.31
CA ALA A 94 -10.81 27.29 39.76
C ALA A 94 -11.28 28.57 40.48
N SER A 95 -10.82 29.73 40.03
CA SER A 95 -11.20 31.05 40.57
C SER A 95 -12.70 31.30 40.45
N LYS A 96 -13.31 31.03 39.29
CA LYS A 96 -14.76 31.17 39.05
C LYS A 96 -15.61 30.33 40.01
N THR A 97 -15.09 29.22 40.50
CA THR A 97 -15.82 28.38 41.47
C THR A 97 -15.89 29.04 42.86
N ILE A 98 -14.88 29.83 43.22
CA ILE A 98 -14.75 30.48 44.53
C ILE A 98 -15.38 31.88 44.54
N ALA A 99 -15.34 32.61 43.43
CA ALA A 99 -15.68 34.04 43.35
C ALA A 99 -17.08 34.43 43.85
N ASP A 100 -18.07 33.53 43.80
CA ASP A 100 -19.46 33.79 44.24
C ASP A 100 -19.78 33.19 45.62
N GLY A 101 -18.81 33.21 46.54
CA GLY A 101 -19.04 32.77 47.93
C GLY A 101 -20.10 33.62 48.63
N VAL A 102 -20.91 33.00 49.48
CA VAL A 102 -21.92 33.72 50.28
C VAL A 102 -21.21 34.60 51.31
N MET A 103 -21.59 35.87 51.37
CA MET A 103 -21.08 36.86 52.32
C MET A 103 -22.20 37.38 53.21
N CYS A 104 -21.87 37.85 54.42
CA CYS A 104 -22.85 38.51 55.28
C CYS A 104 -23.31 39.84 54.65
N ASP A 105 -24.59 39.99 54.35
CA ASP A 105 -25.13 41.15 53.61
C ASP A 105 -25.60 42.30 54.51
N PHE A 106 -25.74 42.05 55.82
CA PHE A 106 -26.15 43.03 56.83
C PHE A 106 -24.98 43.72 57.55
N LEU A 107 -23.73 43.35 57.26
CA LEU A 107 -22.53 43.98 57.81
C LEU A 107 -21.85 44.90 56.77
N PRO A 108 -21.37 46.09 57.17
CA PRO A 108 -20.63 46.95 56.25
C PRO A 108 -19.29 46.30 55.87
N HIS A 109 -18.80 46.60 54.68
CA HIS A 109 -17.51 46.08 54.22
C HIS A 109 -16.36 46.54 55.13
N PRO A 110 -15.36 45.67 55.40
CA PRO A 110 -14.18 46.08 56.16
C PRO A 110 -13.45 47.21 55.44
N LYS A 111 -13.02 48.25 56.16
CA LYS A 111 -12.27 49.42 55.63
C LYS A 111 -10.97 49.06 54.91
N ARG A 112 -10.45 47.83 55.09
CA ARG A 112 -9.28 47.27 54.40
C ARG A 112 -9.55 46.79 52.96
N SER A 113 -10.83 46.70 52.58
CA SER A 113 -11.23 46.35 51.21
C SER A 113 -11.05 47.61 50.35
N GLY A 114 -9.91 47.75 49.68
CA GLY A 114 -9.57 48.97 48.93
C GLY A 114 -10.54 49.31 47.80
N ASP A 115 -10.49 50.56 47.33
CA ASP A 115 -11.30 51.03 46.20
C ASP A 115 -10.83 50.37 44.90
N GLY A 116 -11.60 49.39 44.39
CA GLY A 116 -11.26 48.68 43.15
C GLY A 116 -11.87 47.29 42.98
N TRP A 117 -12.42 46.69 44.05
CA TRP A 117 -13.06 45.37 43.96
C TRP A 117 -14.45 45.47 43.32
N LYS A 118 -14.54 45.24 42.00
CA LYS A 118 -15.82 45.11 41.30
C LYS A 118 -16.44 43.74 41.59
N ARG A 119 -17.74 43.70 41.89
CA ARG A 119 -18.50 42.45 42.05
C ARG A 119 -18.44 41.66 40.73
N TYR A 120 -17.93 40.43 40.78
CA TYR A 120 -17.83 39.58 39.59
C TYR A 120 -19.25 39.32 39.03
N ARG A 121 -19.50 39.69 37.77
CA ARG A 121 -20.80 39.51 37.11
C ARG A 121 -20.65 38.50 35.99
N ARG A 122 -21.40 37.40 36.08
CA ARG A 122 -21.33 36.28 35.14
C ARG A 122 -21.93 36.69 33.80
N ASN A 123 -21.12 37.05 32.80
CA ASN A 123 -21.57 37.00 31.42
C ASN A 123 -21.75 35.54 31.04
N GLY A 124 -22.99 35.12 30.81
CA GLY A 124 -23.37 33.77 30.44
C GLY A 124 -22.90 33.44 29.03
N GLN A 125 -21.60 33.19 28.85
CA GLN A 125 -21.10 32.63 27.61
C GLN A 125 -21.04 31.11 27.77
N SER A 126 -22.04 30.44 27.21
CA SER A 126 -22.05 28.99 27.03
C SER A 126 -20.96 28.63 26.01
N TRP A 127 -19.83 28.14 26.50
CA TRP A 127 -18.71 27.63 25.69
C TRP A 127 -19.03 26.30 24.98
N GLY A 128 -20.23 25.74 25.18
CA GLY A 128 -20.58 24.38 24.73
C GLY A 128 -20.54 24.22 23.20
N TRP A 129 -21.19 25.12 22.46
CA TRP A 129 -21.36 24.94 21.01
C TRP A 129 -20.07 25.21 20.22
N TRP A 130 -19.30 26.24 20.59
CA TRP A 130 -18.03 26.57 19.93
C TRP A 130 -16.96 25.51 20.14
N ALA A 131 -16.86 24.94 21.36
CA ALA A 131 -15.95 23.84 21.63
C ALA A 131 -16.35 22.56 20.86
N GLN A 132 -17.64 22.28 20.72
CA GLN A 132 -18.14 21.17 19.90
C GLN A 132 -17.89 21.40 18.41
N ALA A 133 -18.13 22.61 17.89
CA ALA A 133 -17.89 22.96 16.49
C ALA A 133 -16.40 22.84 16.15
N MET A 134 -15.50 23.34 17.00
CA MET A 134 -14.06 23.16 16.82
C MET A 134 -13.64 21.68 16.86
N MET A 135 -14.25 20.87 17.73
CA MET A 135 -14.00 19.43 17.79
C MET A 135 -14.44 18.72 16.51
N TYR A 136 -15.62 19.03 15.97
CA TYR A 136 -16.09 18.46 14.70
C TYR A 136 -15.19 18.88 13.52
N ILE A 137 -14.76 20.14 13.47
CA ILE A 137 -13.82 20.62 12.45
C ILE A 137 -12.47 19.90 12.57
N LEU A 138 -11.95 19.71 13.79
CA LEU A 138 -10.69 19.00 14.01
C LEU A 138 -10.80 17.52 13.61
N ILE A 139 -11.91 16.85 13.96
CA ILE A 139 -12.20 15.47 13.56
C ILE A 139 -12.31 15.36 12.04
N LEU A 140 -13.02 16.29 11.39
CA LEU A 140 -13.13 16.33 9.92
C LEU A 140 -11.77 16.56 9.26
N ILE A 141 -10.92 17.44 9.80
CA ILE A 141 -9.55 17.66 9.28
C ILE A 141 -8.69 16.41 9.47
N ILE A 142 -8.80 15.71 10.61
CA ILE A 142 -8.06 14.46 10.87
C ILE A 142 -8.56 13.36 9.94
N LEU A 143 -9.87 13.18 9.79
CA LEU A 143 -10.46 12.20 8.87
C LEU A 143 -10.11 12.52 7.41
N TYR A 144 -10.16 13.79 7.00
CA TYR A 144 -9.74 14.22 5.67
C TYR A 144 -8.25 13.99 5.43
N LYS A 145 -7.39 14.28 6.42
CA LYS A 145 -5.95 14.01 6.32
C LYS A 145 -5.61 12.52 6.36
N TRP A 146 -6.38 11.71 7.08
CA TRP A 146 -6.17 10.26 7.19
C TRP A 146 -6.69 9.55 5.94
N ALA A 147 -7.95 9.76 5.56
CA ALA A 147 -8.52 9.18 4.34
C ALA A 147 -7.87 9.74 3.06
N GLY A 148 -7.50 11.03 3.05
CA GLY A 148 -6.89 11.67 1.88
C GLY A 148 -5.40 11.36 1.69
N ARG A 149 -4.63 11.08 2.76
CA ARG A 149 -3.20 10.74 2.62
C ARG A 149 -3.01 9.37 1.98
N ASP A 150 -3.75 8.38 2.43
CA ASP A 150 -3.58 7.01 1.93
C ASP A 150 -4.10 6.91 0.48
N TYR A 151 -5.16 7.66 0.15
CA TYR A 151 -5.73 7.67 -1.20
C TYR A 151 -4.92 8.51 -2.21
N LEU A 152 -4.49 9.73 -1.87
CA LEU A 152 -3.63 10.51 -2.78
C LEU A 152 -2.21 9.93 -2.84
N GLY A 153 -1.69 9.43 -1.72
CA GLY A 153 -0.37 8.80 -1.66
C GLY A 153 -0.30 7.56 -2.54
N SER A 154 -1.27 6.65 -2.41
CA SER A 154 -1.37 5.47 -3.29
C SER A 154 -1.61 5.85 -4.75
N MET A 155 -2.45 6.85 -5.04
CA MET A 155 -2.71 7.27 -6.42
C MET A 155 -1.46 7.85 -7.10
N ILE A 156 -0.64 8.64 -6.40
CA ILE A 156 0.60 9.20 -6.95
C ILE A 156 1.66 8.11 -7.10
N ILE A 157 1.83 7.25 -6.10
CA ILE A 157 2.84 6.19 -6.11
C ILE A 157 2.52 5.14 -7.19
N CYS A 158 1.24 4.81 -7.38
CA CYS A 158 0.81 3.80 -8.36
C CYS A 158 0.64 4.35 -9.78
N ALA A 159 0.78 5.66 -10.02
CA ALA A 159 0.56 6.24 -11.35
C ALA A 159 1.37 5.56 -12.48
N PRO A 160 2.66 5.21 -12.32
CA PRO A 160 3.40 4.46 -13.34
C PRO A 160 2.87 3.03 -13.57
N LEU A 161 2.39 2.36 -12.52
CA LEU A 161 1.77 1.03 -12.62
C LEU A 161 0.44 1.11 -13.35
N ASP A 162 -0.41 2.05 -12.97
CA ASP A 162 -1.74 2.24 -13.56
C ASP A 162 -1.65 2.66 -15.02
N TYR A 163 -0.65 3.49 -15.37
CA TYR A 163 -0.31 3.80 -16.74
C TYR A 163 -0.04 2.52 -17.56
N LEU A 164 0.89 1.66 -17.11
CA LEU A 164 1.21 0.44 -17.85
C LEU A 164 0.04 -0.55 -17.91
N ARG A 165 -0.78 -0.63 -16.84
CA ARG A 165 -2.00 -1.45 -16.80
C ARG A 165 -3.07 -0.97 -17.76
N SER A 166 -3.15 0.32 -18.02
CA SER A 166 -4.10 0.89 -18.99
C SER A 166 -3.79 0.50 -20.44
N ILE A 167 -2.55 0.08 -20.73
CA ILE A 167 -2.12 -0.31 -22.06
C ILE A 167 -2.44 -1.80 -22.28
N PRO A 168 -3.26 -2.18 -23.28
CA PRO A 168 -3.72 -3.56 -23.47
C PRO A 168 -2.56 -4.51 -23.80
N GLY A 169 -2.50 -5.63 -23.08
CA GLY A 169 -1.52 -6.72 -23.29
C GLY A 169 -2.14 -8.01 -23.80
N LYS A 170 -1.31 -8.96 -24.25
CA LYS A 170 -1.77 -10.28 -24.72
C LYS A 170 -2.30 -11.21 -23.61
N ASN A 171 -2.09 -10.84 -22.35
CA ASN A 171 -2.50 -11.56 -21.13
C ASN A 171 -2.22 -13.07 -21.15
N ILE A 172 -1.04 -13.48 -21.63
CA ILE A 172 -0.68 -14.91 -21.75
C ILE A 172 -0.56 -15.55 -20.36
N ARG A 173 -0.01 -14.82 -19.38
CA ARG A 173 0.12 -15.25 -17.97
C ARG A 173 -1.23 -15.59 -17.34
N GLY A 174 -2.23 -14.72 -17.48
CA GLY A 174 -3.59 -14.99 -16.98
C GLY A 174 -4.23 -16.21 -17.63
N LYS A 175 -4.06 -16.39 -18.94
CA LYS A 175 -4.54 -17.59 -19.65
C LYS A 175 -3.85 -18.87 -19.17
N LEU A 176 -2.55 -18.80 -18.88
CA LEU A 176 -1.75 -19.93 -18.41
C LEU A 176 -2.12 -20.31 -16.96
N ILE A 177 -2.36 -19.35 -16.07
CA ILE A 177 -2.92 -19.60 -14.73
C ILE A 177 -4.27 -20.32 -14.83
N LEU A 178 -5.16 -19.86 -15.72
CA LEU A 178 -6.46 -20.49 -15.94
C LEU A 178 -6.32 -21.93 -16.49
N ALA A 179 -5.37 -22.15 -17.42
CA ALA A 179 -5.10 -23.47 -17.96
C ALA A 179 -4.61 -24.45 -16.87
N PHE A 180 -3.67 -24.04 -16.01
CA PHE A 180 -3.24 -24.87 -14.89
C PHE A 180 -4.36 -25.11 -13.87
N ASN A 181 -5.29 -24.17 -13.71
CA ASN A 181 -6.42 -24.34 -12.81
C ASN A 181 -7.42 -25.41 -13.27
N GLU A 182 -7.42 -25.83 -14.55
CA GLU A 182 -8.21 -26.99 -15.00
C GLU A 182 -7.79 -28.29 -14.27
N TRP A 183 -6.50 -28.44 -13.96
CA TRP A 183 -5.96 -29.56 -13.18
C TRP A 183 -5.98 -29.31 -11.67
N ILE A 184 -5.52 -28.13 -11.23
CA ILE A 184 -5.37 -27.79 -9.80
C ILE A 184 -6.73 -27.58 -9.12
N GLN A 185 -7.72 -27.02 -9.84
CA GLN A 185 -9.10 -26.81 -9.40
C GLN A 185 -9.24 -25.97 -8.12
N LEU A 186 -8.57 -24.81 -8.07
CA LEU A 186 -8.76 -23.86 -6.98
C LEU A 186 -10.12 -23.16 -7.05
N PRO A 187 -10.72 -22.85 -5.88
CA PRO A 187 -11.80 -21.89 -5.76
C PRO A 187 -11.47 -20.52 -6.35
N ASN A 188 -12.48 -19.83 -6.89
CA ASN A 188 -12.31 -18.56 -7.61
C ASN A 188 -11.69 -17.45 -6.75
N ASP A 189 -12.02 -17.40 -5.46
CA ASP A 189 -11.48 -16.45 -4.49
C ASP A 189 -9.97 -16.64 -4.30
N LYS A 190 -9.51 -17.88 -4.13
CA LYS A 190 -8.08 -18.22 -4.03
C LYS A 190 -7.33 -17.97 -5.33
N LEU A 191 -7.94 -18.33 -6.46
CA LEU A 191 -7.37 -18.11 -7.78
C LEU A 191 -7.19 -16.61 -8.08
N ALA A 192 -8.15 -15.77 -7.67
CA ALA A 192 -8.09 -14.33 -7.87
C ALA A 192 -6.89 -13.70 -7.15
N ILE A 193 -6.56 -14.16 -5.94
CA ILE A 193 -5.38 -13.71 -5.19
C ILE A 193 -4.10 -14.01 -5.99
N VAL A 194 -3.95 -15.25 -6.48
CA VAL A 194 -2.77 -15.63 -7.29
C VAL A 194 -2.69 -14.79 -8.57
N GLN A 195 -3.81 -14.62 -9.28
CA GLN A 195 -3.85 -13.81 -10.50
C GLN A 195 -3.45 -12.35 -10.23
N GLU A 196 -3.92 -11.75 -9.15
CA GLU A 196 -3.57 -10.39 -8.76
C GLU A 196 -2.07 -10.25 -8.46
N VAL A 197 -1.53 -11.18 -7.66
CA VAL A 197 -0.09 -11.24 -7.33
C VAL A 197 0.76 -11.31 -8.58
N ILE A 198 0.50 -12.27 -9.46
CA ILE A 198 1.29 -12.47 -10.67
C ILE A 198 1.14 -11.30 -11.64
N ASN A 199 -0.06 -10.75 -11.80
CA ASN A 199 -0.29 -9.63 -12.72
C ASN A 199 0.43 -8.35 -12.27
N LEU A 200 0.39 -8.01 -10.97
CA LEU A 200 1.07 -6.79 -10.51
C LEU A 200 2.58 -6.98 -10.46
N LEU A 201 3.08 -8.15 -10.05
CA LEU A 201 4.52 -8.47 -10.14
C LEU A 201 5.04 -8.38 -11.57
N HIS A 202 4.31 -8.93 -12.54
CA HIS A 202 4.69 -8.82 -13.95
C HIS A 202 4.69 -7.37 -14.43
N THR A 203 3.71 -6.58 -14.03
CA THR A 203 3.65 -5.15 -14.38
C THR A 203 4.85 -4.41 -13.80
N ALA A 204 5.16 -4.64 -12.53
CA ALA A 204 6.30 -4.03 -11.85
C ALA A 204 7.63 -4.45 -12.48
N SER A 205 7.79 -5.73 -12.84
CA SER A 205 9.01 -6.21 -13.49
C SER A 205 9.20 -5.53 -14.85
N LEU A 206 8.14 -5.34 -15.64
CA LEU A 206 8.22 -4.63 -16.92
C LEU A 206 8.65 -3.16 -16.76
N LEU A 207 8.18 -2.47 -15.71
CA LEU A 207 8.61 -1.09 -15.43
C LEU A 207 10.11 -0.99 -15.16
N ILE A 208 10.66 -1.96 -14.42
CA ILE A 208 12.10 -2.02 -14.12
C ILE A 208 12.90 -2.46 -15.36
N ASP A 209 12.44 -3.46 -16.09
CA ASP A 209 13.07 -4.00 -17.30
C ASP A 209 13.19 -2.90 -18.36
N ASP A 210 12.10 -2.16 -18.64
CA ASP A 210 12.13 -1.05 -19.60
C ASP A 210 13.17 0.03 -19.24
N ILE A 211 13.40 0.28 -17.94
CA ILE A 211 14.47 1.20 -17.48
C ILE A 211 15.85 0.58 -17.67
N GLN A 212 16.01 -0.67 -17.28
CA GLN A 212 17.29 -1.38 -17.32
C GLN A 212 17.79 -1.59 -18.76
N ASP A 213 16.86 -1.74 -19.70
CA ASP A 213 17.11 -1.93 -21.12
C ASP A 213 17.10 -0.61 -21.91
N ALA A 214 16.82 0.52 -21.25
CA ALA A 214 16.69 1.84 -21.88
C ALA A 214 15.70 1.84 -23.06
N SER A 215 14.63 1.04 -22.95
CA SER A 215 13.59 0.93 -23.96
C SER A 215 12.87 2.27 -24.13
N ARG A 216 12.47 2.62 -25.36
CA ARG A 216 11.70 3.86 -25.62
C ARG A 216 10.20 3.62 -25.68
N LEU A 217 9.80 2.44 -26.15
CA LEU A 217 8.41 2.09 -26.40
C LEU A 217 8.04 0.77 -25.74
N ARG A 218 6.81 0.70 -25.24
CA ARG A 218 6.15 -0.54 -24.84
C ARG A 218 4.76 -0.61 -25.46
N ARG A 219 4.53 -1.64 -26.28
CA ARG A 219 3.23 -1.89 -26.96
C ARG A 219 2.76 -0.69 -27.81
N GLY A 220 3.70 0.05 -28.41
CA GLY A 220 3.44 1.21 -29.26
C GLY A 220 3.25 2.52 -28.49
N HIS A 221 3.41 2.52 -27.17
CA HIS A 221 3.30 3.71 -26.32
C HIS A 221 4.65 4.04 -25.66
N PRO A 222 4.92 5.30 -25.29
CA PRO A 222 6.09 5.64 -24.48
C PRO A 222 6.17 4.79 -23.21
N VAL A 223 7.37 4.36 -22.85
CA VAL A 223 7.60 3.67 -21.57
C VAL A 223 7.31 4.59 -20.38
N ALA A 224 6.94 4.02 -19.24
CA ALA A 224 6.53 4.78 -18.07
C ALA A 224 7.62 5.75 -17.56
N HIS A 225 8.90 5.38 -17.68
CA HIS A 225 10.00 6.22 -17.20
C HIS A 225 10.25 7.47 -18.07
N GLU A 226 9.79 7.47 -19.32
CA GLU A 226 9.77 8.68 -20.18
C GLU A 226 8.60 9.62 -19.82
N VAL A 227 7.52 9.08 -19.23
CA VAL A 227 6.33 9.86 -18.84
C VAL A 227 6.45 10.41 -17.42
N PHE A 228 6.86 9.58 -16.46
CA PHE A 228 6.90 9.89 -15.02
C PHE A 228 8.31 10.12 -14.48
N GLY A 229 9.34 9.85 -15.29
CA GLY A 229 10.73 9.83 -14.88
C GLY A 229 11.16 8.50 -14.26
N VAL A 230 12.46 8.23 -14.37
CA VAL A 230 13.11 7.01 -13.85
C VAL A 230 12.86 6.82 -12.36
N ALA A 231 13.03 7.88 -11.55
CA ALA A 231 12.92 7.77 -10.09
C ALA A 231 11.52 7.35 -9.62
N GLN A 232 10.46 7.95 -10.17
CA GLN A 232 9.09 7.59 -9.81
C GLN A 232 8.74 6.17 -10.26
N THR A 233 9.21 5.79 -11.46
CA THR A 233 8.93 4.48 -12.04
C THR A 233 9.60 3.36 -11.23
N ILE A 234 10.86 3.53 -10.83
CA ILE A 234 11.56 2.59 -9.92
C ILE A 234 10.82 2.50 -8.58
N ASN A 235 10.44 3.64 -7.99
CA ASN A 235 9.74 3.65 -6.71
C ASN A 235 8.39 2.93 -6.79
N ALA A 236 7.61 3.17 -7.84
CA ALA A 236 6.32 2.52 -8.08
C ALA A 236 6.45 1.01 -8.23
N ALA A 237 7.42 0.55 -9.04
CA ALA A 237 7.66 -0.87 -9.26
C ALA A 237 8.10 -1.60 -7.98
N ASN A 238 9.05 -1.02 -7.24
CA ASN A 238 9.51 -1.57 -5.97
C ASN A 238 8.39 -1.60 -4.92
N TYR A 239 7.57 -0.54 -4.86
CA TYR A 239 6.38 -0.51 -4.01
C TYR A 239 5.42 -1.66 -4.35
N ALA A 240 5.18 -1.94 -5.63
CA ALA A 240 4.35 -3.06 -6.07
C ALA A 240 4.87 -4.43 -5.60
N TYR A 241 6.19 -4.66 -5.55
CA TYR A 241 6.75 -5.90 -5.01
C TYR A 241 6.35 -6.12 -3.55
N PHE A 242 6.50 -5.10 -2.71
CA PHE A 242 6.13 -5.19 -1.29
C PHE A 242 4.62 -5.24 -1.08
N LEU A 243 3.84 -4.55 -1.92
CA LEU A 243 2.38 -4.62 -1.89
C LEU A 243 1.88 -6.05 -2.17
N GLN A 244 2.47 -6.74 -3.14
CA GLN A 244 2.11 -8.14 -3.41
C GLN A 244 2.63 -9.09 -2.34
N GLN A 245 3.75 -8.79 -1.69
CA GLN A 245 4.22 -9.54 -0.52
C GLN A 245 3.23 -9.43 0.65
N GLU A 246 2.66 -8.24 0.91
CA GLU A 246 1.63 -8.05 1.94
C GLU A 246 0.35 -8.86 1.64
N ARG A 247 -0.04 -8.92 0.36
CA ARG A 247 -1.21 -9.68 -0.11
C ARG A 247 -1.11 -11.19 0.18
N LEU A 248 0.11 -11.74 0.33
CA LEU A 248 0.30 -13.16 0.65
C LEU A 248 -0.31 -13.57 2.00
N ASN A 249 -0.56 -12.62 2.90
CA ASN A 249 -1.26 -12.89 4.16
C ASN A 249 -2.66 -13.49 3.95
N GLU A 250 -3.29 -13.22 2.81
CA GLU A 250 -4.62 -13.76 2.47
C GLU A 250 -4.60 -15.22 2.05
N ILE A 251 -3.44 -15.76 1.67
CA ILE A 251 -3.27 -17.19 1.39
C ILE A 251 -3.28 -18.02 2.68
N ASN A 252 -2.98 -17.40 3.83
CA ASN A 252 -2.95 -18.02 5.17
C ASN A 252 -2.08 -19.30 5.25
N ASP A 253 -0.98 -19.33 4.49
CA ASP A 253 0.05 -20.37 4.55
C ASP A 253 1.44 -19.72 4.62
N PRO A 254 2.26 -20.00 5.66
CA PRO A 254 3.58 -19.38 5.81
C PRO A 254 4.56 -19.73 4.67
N ARG A 255 4.34 -20.83 3.94
CA ARG A 255 5.16 -21.21 2.78
C ARG A 255 5.03 -20.20 1.63
N ALA A 256 3.91 -19.47 1.54
CA ALA A 256 3.68 -18.48 0.50
C ALA A 256 4.77 -17.40 0.47
N PHE A 257 5.20 -16.90 1.64
CA PHE A 257 6.29 -15.93 1.74
C PHE A 257 7.63 -16.49 1.26
N HIS A 258 7.92 -17.76 1.57
CA HIS A 258 9.16 -18.41 1.15
C HIS A 258 9.19 -18.60 -0.37
N ILE A 259 8.12 -19.16 -0.93
CA ILE A 259 7.91 -19.33 -2.38
C ILE A 259 8.08 -18.00 -3.12
N PHE A 260 7.40 -16.95 -2.65
CA PHE A 260 7.48 -15.61 -3.22
C PHE A 260 8.91 -15.04 -3.18
N THR A 261 9.57 -15.13 -2.03
CA THR A 261 10.92 -14.59 -1.86
C THR A 261 11.91 -15.32 -2.76
N HIS A 262 11.83 -16.66 -2.83
CA HIS A 262 12.69 -17.44 -3.71
C HIS A 262 12.45 -17.14 -5.18
N ALA A 263 11.20 -17.01 -5.61
CA ALA A 263 10.88 -16.64 -6.98
C ALA A 263 11.41 -15.25 -7.34
N LEU A 264 11.31 -14.26 -6.45
CA LEU A 264 11.89 -12.94 -6.70
C LEU A 264 13.43 -12.95 -6.71
N LEU A 265 14.07 -13.73 -5.83
CA LEU A 265 15.53 -13.89 -5.87
C LEU A 265 15.98 -14.50 -7.20
N ASP A 266 15.27 -15.52 -7.67
CA ASP A 266 15.54 -16.15 -8.97
C ASP A 266 15.30 -15.17 -10.13
N LEU A 267 14.19 -14.42 -10.12
CA LEU A 267 13.95 -13.37 -11.11
C LEU A 267 15.14 -12.38 -11.20
N HIS A 268 15.67 -11.95 -10.06
CA HIS A 268 16.82 -11.04 -10.01
C HIS A 268 18.15 -11.70 -10.38
N ARG A 269 18.34 -13.00 -10.10
CA ARG A 269 19.51 -13.76 -10.57
C ARG A 269 19.50 -13.86 -12.09
N GLY A 270 18.35 -14.21 -12.67
CA GLY A 270 18.15 -14.25 -14.12
C GLY A 270 18.43 -12.88 -14.75
N GLN A 271 17.80 -11.82 -14.24
CA GLN A 271 18.05 -10.46 -14.72
C GLN A 271 19.51 -10.04 -14.57
N GLY A 272 20.14 -10.36 -13.44
CA GLY A 272 21.54 -10.01 -13.19
C GLY A 272 22.51 -10.64 -14.17
N MET A 273 22.27 -11.90 -14.57
CA MET A 273 23.08 -12.56 -15.61
C MET A 273 22.88 -11.94 -16.99
N ASP A 274 21.63 -11.66 -17.37
CA ASP A 274 21.28 -10.99 -18.64
C ASP A 274 21.99 -9.63 -18.76
N LEU A 275 21.90 -8.81 -17.71
CA LEU A 275 22.60 -7.52 -17.63
C LEU A 275 24.12 -7.67 -17.64
N TYR A 276 24.67 -8.64 -16.89
CA TYR A 276 26.10 -8.89 -16.84
C TYR A 276 26.66 -9.23 -18.22
N TRP A 277 26.05 -10.17 -18.94
CA TRP A 277 26.49 -10.55 -20.29
C TRP A 277 26.44 -9.37 -21.26
N ARG A 278 25.35 -8.61 -21.22
CA ARG A 278 25.15 -7.40 -22.04
C ARG A 278 26.20 -6.30 -21.74
N ASP A 279 26.50 -6.05 -20.48
CA ASP A 279 27.36 -4.93 -20.07
C ASP A 279 28.85 -5.30 -20.06
N ALA A 280 29.20 -6.54 -19.70
CA ALA A 280 30.56 -7.08 -19.80
C ALA A 280 30.90 -7.55 -21.22
N VAL A 281 29.88 -7.64 -22.09
CA VAL A 281 29.99 -8.11 -23.48
C VAL A 281 30.59 -9.51 -23.57
N VAL A 282 30.06 -10.42 -22.75
CA VAL A 282 30.45 -11.81 -22.70
C VAL A 282 29.29 -12.63 -23.24
N CYS A 283 29.50 -13.31 -24.37
CA CYS A 283 28.49 -14.19 -24.94
C CYS A 283 28.35 -15.45 -24.06
N PRO A 284 27.17 -15.75 -23.50
CA PRO A 284 26.96 -16.97 -22.73
C PRO A 284 26.91 -18.21 -23.63
N THR A 285 27.01 -19.40 -23.04
CA THR A 285 26.63 -20.64 -23.72
C THR A 285 25.11 -20.79 -23.83
N GLU A 286 24.65 -21.72 -24.66
CA GLU A 286 23.22 -22.01 -24.77
C GLU A 286 22.64 -22.51 -23.43
N GLU A 287 23.39 -23.35 -22.71
CA GLU A 287 22.99 -23.88 -21.39
C GLU A 287 22.87 -22.77 -20.35
N GLU A 288 23.83 -21.84 -20.33
CA GLU A 288 23.79 -20.67 -19.45
C GLU A 288 22.58 -19.79 -19.76
N TYR A 289 22.30 -19.55 -21.04
CA TYR A 289 21.11 -18.82 -21.46
C TYR A 289 19.83 -19.50 -20.99
N ILE A 290 19.68 -20.81 -21.21
CA ILE A 290 18.49 -21.57 -20.75
C ILE A 290 18.34 -21.45 -19.23
N GLN A 291 19.43 -21.56 -18.47
CA GLN A 291 19.39 -21.41 -17.02
C GLN A 291 18.97 -20.00 -16.58
N MET A 292 19.44 -18.96 -17.27
CA MET A 292 19.00 -17.58 -17.06
C MET A 292 17.50 -17.41 -17.33
N VAL A 293 17.00 -18.00 -18.42
CA VAL A 293 15.57 -17.95 -18.78
C VAL A 293 14.70 -18.65 -17.75
N ILE A 294 15.13 -19.80 -17.22
CA ILE A 294 14.44 -20.51 -16.14
C ILE A 294 14.30 -19.61 -14.91
N TYR A 295 15.36 -18.86 -14.55
CA TYR A 295 15.31 -17.93 -13.43
C TYR A 295 14.44 -16.69 -13.71
N LYS A 296 14.58 -16.04 -14.88
CA LYS A 296 13.88 -14.78 -15.22
C LYS A 296 12.41 -15.01 -15.59
N THR A 297 12.15 -15.77 -16.65
CA THR A 297 10.81 -15.96 -17.21
C THR A 297 10.10 -17.15 -16.59
N GLY A 298 10.83 -18.25 -16.36
CA GLY A 298 10.31 -19.44 -15.68
C GLY A 298 9.94 -19.16 -14.22
N GLY A 299 10.72 -18.33 -13.51
CA GLY A 299 10.51 -18.02 -12.08
C GLY A 299 9.13 -17.45 -11.76
N LEU A 300 8.58 -16.58 -12.61
CA LEU A 300 7.26 -16.01 -12.38
C LEU A 300 6.12 -16.99 -12.71
N PHE A 301 6.28 -17.86 -13.71
CA PHE A 301 5.33 -18.94 -13.98
C PHE A 301 5.35 -19.97 -12.85
N ARG A 302 6.54 -20.31 -12.36
CA ARG A 302 6.72 -21.23 -11.23
C ARG A 302 6.10 -20.67 -9.96
N LEU A 303 6.29 -19.38 -9.67
CA LEU A 303 5.61 -18.70 -8.57
C LEU A 303 4.09 -18.87 -8.65
N ALA A 304 3.50 -18.69 -9.83
CA ALA A 304 2.06 -18.82 -10.00
C ALA A 304 1.58 -20.23 -9.63
N VAL A 305 2.26 -21.26 -10.14
CA VAL A 305 1.92 -22.66 -9.91
C VAL A 305 2.16 -23.06 -8.45
N GLU A 306 3.30 -22.73 -7.85
CA GLU A 306 3.62 -23.06 -6.46
C GLU A 306 2.61 -22.40 -5.49
N LEU A 307 2.22 -21.14 -5.73
CA LEU A 307 1.18 -20.47 -4.95
C LEU A 307 -0.20 -21.13 -5.13
N MET A 308 -0.47 -21.72 -6.29
CA MET A 308 -1.70 -22.47 -6.51
C MET A 308 -1.67 -23.82 -5.79
N GLU A 309 -0.55 -24.53 -5.85
CA GLU A 309 -0.37 -25.86 -5.27
C GLU A 309 -0.48 -25.84 -3.74
N ILE A 310 0.15 -24.86 -3.05
CA ILE A 310 0.04 -24.76 -1.58
C ILE A 310 -1.39 -24.51 -1.10
N GLN A 311 -2.23 -23.95 -1.97
CA GLN A 311 -3.64 -23.68 -1.70
C GLN A 311 -4.58 -24.81 -2.10
N SER A 312 -4.07 -25.77 -2.87
CA SER A 312 -4.82 -26.91 -3.39
C SER A 312 -4.80 -28.09 -2.42
N THR A 313 -5.81 -28.94 -2.56
CA THR A 313 -5.85 -30.25 -1.89
C THR A 313 -5.24 -31.35 -2.77
N ARG A 314 -4.93 -31.04 -4.02
CA ARG A 314 -4.30 -31.95 -4.99
C ARG A 314 -2.83 -31.64 -5.10
N THR A 315 -2.00 -32.67 -5.00
CA THR A 315 -0.58 -32.61 -5.34
C THR A 315 -0.43 -32.94 -6.81
N VAL A 316 -0.01 -31.95 -7.59
CA VAL A 316 0.33 -32.11 -9.00
C VAL A 316 1.73 -31.55 -9.16
N ASP A 317 2.64 -32.26 -9.82
CA ASP A 317 3.95 -31.69 -10.17
C ASP A 317 3.88 -31.14 -11.59
N LEU A 318 3.84 -29.81 -11.71
CA LEU A 318 3.83 -29.11 -12.99
C LEU A 318 5.17 -28.43 -13.30
N SER A 319 6.20 -28.65 -12.47
CA SER A 319 7.47 -27.91 -12.50
C SER A 319 8.14 -28.01 -13.87
N LYS A 320 8.26 -29.23 -14.40
CA LYS A 320 8.88 -29.49 -15.70
C LYS A 320 8.11 -28.83 -16.85
N LEU A 321 6.78 -28.86 -16.81
CA LEU A 321 5.95 -28.21 -17.83
C LEU A 321 6.10 -26.69 -17.79
N VAL A 322 6.13 -26.12 -16.58
CA VAL A 322 6.33 -24.68 -16.37
C VAL A 322 7.69 -24.23 -16.89
N GLU A 323 8.76 -24.99 -16.62
CA GLU A 323 10.10 -24.71 -17.12
C GLU A 323 10.14 -24.75 -18.66
N LEU A 324 9.60 -25.81 -19.27
CA LEU A 324 9.51 -25.92 -20.73
C LEU A 324 8.76 -24.74 -21.35
N LEU A 325 7.62 -24.36 -20.78
CA LEU A 325 6.83 -23.23 -21.26
C LEU A 325 7.58 -21.90 -21.10
N GLY A 326 8.31 -21.72 -20.00
CA GLY A 326 9.16 -20.54 -19.78
C GLY A 326 10.25 -20.41 -20.84
N VAL A 327 10.94 -21.50 -21.15
CA VAL A 327 11.99 -21.54 -22.18
C VAL A 327 11.42 -21.29 -23.57
N ILE A 328 10.34 -21.98 -23.95
CA ILE A 328 9.65 -21.78 -25.23
C ILE A 328 9.21 -20.32 -25.38
N PHE A 329 8.61 -19.75 -24.32
CA PHE A 329 8.12 -18.38 -24.33
C PHE A 329 9.23 -17.37 -24.61
N GLN A 330 10.39 -17.51 -23.95
CA GLN A 330 11.49 -16.57 -24.10
C GLN A 330 12.19 -16.71 -25.45
N ILE A 331 12.53 -17.93 -25.88
CA ILE A 331 13.19 -18.16 -27.17
C ILE A 331 12.29 -17.65 -28.31
N ARG A 332 10.97 -17.84 -28.19
CA ARG A 332 10.00 -17.31 -29.15
C ARG A 332 9.95 -15.79 -29.13
N ASP A 333 10.03 -15.15 -27.97
CA ASP A 333 10.04 -13.68 -27.87
C ASP A 333 11.28 -13.10 -28.57
N ASP A 334 12.46 -13.66 -28.29
CA ASP A 334 13.73 -13.33 -28.94
C ASP A 334 13.67 -13.54 -30.47
N TYR A 335 13.08 -14.65 -30.93
CA TYR A 335 12.86 -14.92 -32.35
C TYR A 335 11.95 -13.89 -33.02
N MET A 336 10.82 -13.58 -32.38
CA MET A 336 9.83 -12.62 -32.90
C MET A 336 10.37 -11.18 -32.91
N ASN A 337 11.27 -10.84 -31.99
CA ASN A 337 11.96 -9.55 -31.97
C ASN A 337 12.77 -9.30 -33.25
N LEU A 338 13.41 -10.35 -33.80
CA LEU A 338 14.34 -10.25 -34.92
C LEU A 338 13.75 -10.65 -36.29
N GLN A 339 12.79 -11.59 -36.35
CA GLN A 339 12.26 -12.13 -37.62
C GLN A 339 11.39 -11.13 -38.39
N SER A 340 10.87 -10.12 -37.69
CA SER A 340 9.60 -9.56 -38.07
C SER A 340 9.72 -8.20 -38.77
N GLY A 341 10.02 -8.25 -40.06
CA GLY A 341 9.82 -7.10 -40.97
C GLY A 341 8.38 -6.54 -40.96
N LEU A 342 7.42 -7.30 -40.39
CA LEU A 342 6.00 -6.97 -40.22
C LEU A 342 5.56 -6.61 -38.78
N TYR A 343 6.40 -6.77 -37.73
CA TYR A 343 6.10 -6.32 -36.35
C TYR A 343 6.77 -4.98 -36.01
N ALA A 344 7.35 -4.33 -37.01
CA ALA A 344 8.07 -3.06 -36.94
C ALA A 344 7.29 -1.87 -36.36
N GLU A 345 5.98 -1.98 -36.13
CA GLU A 345 5.11 -0.86 -35.69
C GLU A 345 4.83 -0.78 -34.18
N LYS A 346 5.17 -1.79 -33.35
CA LYS A 346 4.71 -1.86 -31.94
C LYS A 346 5.78 -1.87 -30.84
N LYS A 347 7.01 -2.22 -31.20
CA LYS A 347 8.27 -2.07 -30.44
C LYS A 347 9.22 -1.47 -31.48
N GLY A 348 10.23 -0.67 -31.20
CA GLY A 348 11.21 -0.30 -32.22
C GLY A 348 11.71 -1.53 -33.01
N ARG A 349 12.10 -1.34 -34.27
CA ARG A 349 12.66 -2.43 -35.10
C ARG A 349 13.87 -3.06 -34.41
N MET A 350 13.83 -4.39 -34.20
CA MET A 350 14.94 -5.20 -33.68
C MET A 350 15.55 -4.61 -32.39
N GLU A 351 14.68 -4.30 -31.42
CA GLU A 351 15.06 -3.67 -30.15
C GLU A 351 16.17 -4.41 -29.40
N ASP A 352 16.19 -5.75 -29.45
CA ASP A 352 17.21 -6.54 -28.73
C ASP A 352 18.64 -6.16 -29.18
N LEU A 353 18.81 -5.74 -30.45
CA LEU A 353 20.10 -5.26 -30.97
C LEU A 353 20.47 -3.87 -30.44
N THR A 354 19.49 -2.99 -30.25
CA THR A 354 19.71 -1.66 -29.62
C THR A 354 19.98 -1.81 -28.12
N GLU A 355 19.32 -2.75 -27.46
CA GLU A 355 19.60 -3.08 -26.05
C GLU A 355 21.00 -3.69 -25.89
N GLY A 356 21.56 -4.28 -26.95
CA GLY A 356 22.84 -5.00 -26.92
C GLY A 356 22.71 -6.38 -26.30
N LYS A 357 21.50 -6.94 -26.30
CA LYS A 357 21.14 -8.18 -25.62
C LYS A 357 21.68 -9.41 -26.37
N PHE A 358 22.19 -10.38 -25.61
CA PHE A 358 22.52 -11.71 -26.13
C PHE A 358 21.26 -12.57 -26.20
N SER A 359 20.40 -12.31 -27.19
CA SER A 359 19.22 -13.13 -27.46
C SER A 359 19.61 -14.50 -28.02
N TYR A 360 18.69 -15.47 -28.00
CA TYR A 360 19.01 -16.86 -28.39
C TYR A 360 19.65 -16.98 -29.78
N LEU A 361 19.16 -16.21 -30.77
CA LEU A 361 19.68 -16.21 -32.14
C LEU A 361 21.07 -15.59 -32.24
N VAL A 362 21.33 -14.55 -31.44
CA VAL A 362 22.63 -13.90 -31.35
C VAL A 362 23.64 -14.88 -30.78
N ILE A 363 23.31 -15.55 -29.68
CA ILE A 363 24.20 -16.52 -29.01
C ILE A 363 24.61 -17.62 -30.00
N HIS A 364 23.63 -18.23 -30.67
CA HIS A 364 23.93 -19.23 -31.71
C HIS A 364 24.81 -18.64 -32.82
N SER A 365 24.50 -17.43 -33.31
CA SER A 365 25.26 -16.82 -34.41
C SER A 365 26.72 -16.50 -34.03
N VAL A 366 26.98 -16.11 -32.78
CA VAL A 366 28.33 -15.83 -32.29
C VAL A 366 29.12 -17.13 -32.17
N HIS A 367 28.53 -18.19 -31.61
CA HIS A 367 29.19 -19.49 -31.46
C HIS A 367 29.36 -20.25 -32.78
N ALA A 368 28.48 -20.04 -33.76
CA ALA A 368 28.61 -20.62 -35.10
C ALA A 368 29.80 -20.04 -35.88
N ALA A 369 30.25 -18.83 -35.54
CA ALA A 369 31.40 -18.18 -36.18
C ALA A 369 32.26 -17.41 -35.15
N PRO A 370 33.01 -18.11 -34.25
CA PRO A 370 33.72 -17.48 -33.12
C PRO A 370 34.79 -16.47 -33.52
N GLU A 371 35.40 -16.65 -34.70
CA GLU A 371 36.43 -15.75 -35.25
C GLU A 371 35.85 -14.43 -35.79
N ASN A 372 34.52 -14.33 -35.92
CA ASN A 372 33.86 -13.15 -36.47
C ASN A 372 33.23 -12.29 -35.37
N THR A 373 33.85 -11.15 -35.09
CA THR A 373 33.39 -10.22 -34.05
C THR A 373 32.24 -9.31 -34.49
N PHE A 374 31.83 -9.36 -35.76
CA PHE A 374 30.87 -8.42 -36.35
C PHE A 374 29.60 -8.23 -35.52
N LEU A 375 28.95 -9.33 -35.10
CA LEU A 375 27.71 -9.25 -34.34
C LEU A 375 27.94 -8.71 -32.92
N VAL A 376 29.03 -9.13 -32.27
CA VAL A 376 29.43 -8.63 -30.94
C VAL A 376 29.72 -7.14 -30.99
N ASP A 377 30.40 -6.67 -32.05
CA ASP A 377 30.72 -5.25 -32.21
C ASP A 377 29.47 -4.39 -32.49
N ILE A 378 28.44 -4.95 -33.13
CA ILE A 378 27.14 -4.29 -33.27
C ILE A 378 26.43 -4.18 -31.92
N LEU A 379 26.40 -5.25 -31.12
CA LEU A 379 25.78 -5.21 -29.80
C LEU A 379 26.45 -4.21 -28.86
N LYS A 380 27.79 -4.08 -28.93
CA LYS A 380 28.55 -3.05 -28.20
C LYS A 380 28.12 -1.63 -28.53
N GLN A 381 27.80 -1.38 -29.81
CA GLN A 381 27.44 -0.05 -30.27
C GLN A 381 26.05 0.39 -29.82
N ARG A 382 25.15 -0.55 -29.49
CA ARG A 382 23.76 -0.27 -29.09
C ARG A 382 23.07 0.70 -30.05
N SER A 383 23.34 0.51 -31.35
CA SER A 383 22.94 1.47 -32.38
C SER A 383 21.43 1.46 -32.59
N GLU A 384 20.87 2.65 -32.83
CA GLU A 384 19.49 2.83 -33.28
C GLU A 384 19.39 2.78 -34.82
N ASP A 385 20.50 2.68 -35.56
CA ASP A 385 20.53 2.67 -37.03
C ASP A 385 19.93 1.38 -37.62
N ASP A 386 18.77 1.53 -38.26
CA ASP A 386 18.05 0.46 -38.96
C ASP A 386 18.92 -0.27 -39.99
N ALA A 387 19.80 0.41 -40.72
CA ALA A 387 20.64 -0.23 -41.73
C ALA A 387 21.63 -1.21 -41.10
N LEU A 388 22.19 -0.85 -39.94
CA LEU A 388 23.10 -1.70 -39.19
C LEU A 388 22.37 -2.91 -38.61
N LYS A 389 21.15 -2.71 -38.09
CA LYS A 389 20.32 -3.80 -37.56
C LYS A 389 19.91 -4.80 -38.65
N ILE A 390 19.50 -4.32 -39.83
CA ILE A 390 19.17 -5.18 -40.98
C ILE A 390 20.39 -6.03 -41.36
N ARG A 391 21.59 -5.44 -41.37
CA ARG A 391 22.82 -6.17 -41.68
C ARG A 391 23.15 -7.24 -40.62
N ALA A 392 22.89 -6.96 -39.34
CA ALA A 392 23.03 -7.95 -38.26
C ALA A 392 22.06 -9.13 -38.45
N VAL A 393 20.81 -8.86 -38.81
CA VAL A 393 19.82 -9.91 -39.12
C VAL A 393 20.23 -10.76 -40.31
N GLN A 394 20.65 -10.13 -41.42
CA GLN A 394 21.18 -10.85 -42.59
C GLN A 394 22.39 -11.72 -42.24
N TYR A 395 23.25 -11.24 -41.35
CA TYR A 395 24.36 -12.03 -40.85
C TYR A 395 23.88 -13.26 -40.05
N MET A 396 22.91 -13.09 -39.15
CA MET A 396 22.29 -14.20 -38.40
C MET A 396 21.54 -15.19 -39.30
N GLU A 397 20.98 -14.74 -40.43
CA GLU A 397 20.44 -15.63 -41.46
C GLU A 397 21.56 -16.45 -42.13
N SER A 398 22.69 -15.81 -42.45
CA SER A 398 23.84 -16.49 -43.09
C SER A 398 24.51 -17.54 -42.20
N THR A 399 24.42 -17.40 -40.87
CA THR A 399 24.92 -18.38 -39.90
C THR A 399 23.89 -19.48 -39.57
N GLY A 400 22.70 -19.43 -40.18
CA GLY A 400 21.64 -20.42 -39.95
C GLY A 400 20.90 -20.26 -38.62
N SER A 401 21.12 -19.19 -37.86
CA SER A 401 20.52 -19.00 -36.52
C SER A 401 19.00 -18.99 -36.50
N PHE A 402 18.36 -18.45 -37.54
CA PHE A 402 16.89 -18.47 -37.64
C PHE A 402 16.35 -19.88 -37.85
N GLN A 403 17.04 -20.70 -38.64
CA GLN A 403 16.64 -22.10 -38.85
C GLN A 403 16.84 -22.90 -37.56
N TYR A 404 18.02 -22.79 -36.94
CA TYR A 404 18.33 -23.45 -35.67
C TYR A 404 17.32 -23.11 -34.58
N CYS A 405 16.96 -21.83 -34.44
CA CYS A 405 15.97 -21.39 -33.47
C CYS A 405 14.58 -22.00 -33.72
N ARG A 406 14.11 -22.08 -34.97
CA ARG A 406 12.84 -22.75 -35.31
C ARG A 406 12.87 -24.24 -34.99
N GLU A 407 13.96 -24.93 -35.31
CA GLU A 407 14.13 -26.35 -35.00
C GLU A 407 14.13 -26.60 -33.49
N THR A 408 14.84 -25.78 -32.71
CA THR A 408 14.81 -25.84 -31.25
C THR A 408 13.41 -25.59 -30.69
N LEU A 409 12.70 -24.56 -31.16
CA LEU A 409 11.32 -24.29 -30.73
C LEU A 409 10.39 -25.47 -31.05
N GLY A 410 10.52 -26.08 -32.24
CA GLY A 410 9.77 -27.28 -32.61
C GLY A 410 10.05 -28.46 -31.69
N ARG A 411 11.32 -28.72 -31.37
CA ARG A 411 11.73 -29.78 -30.43
C ARG A 411 11.18 -29.55 -29.03
N LEU A 412 11.30 -28.32 -28.51
CA LEU A 412 10.80 -27.97 -27.18
C LEU A 412 9.27 -28.06 -27.12
N ALA A 413 8.57 -27.60 -28.17
CA ALA A 413 7.12 -27.71 -28.26
C ALA A 413 6.66 -29.19 -28.28
N GLN A 414 7.35 -30.06 -29.00
CA GLN A 414 7.07 -31.49 -29.00
C GLN A 414 7.31 -32.10 -27.61
N GLN A 415 8.42 -31.76 -26.95
CA GLN A 415 8.70 -32.20 -25.58
C GLN A 415 7.60 -31.75 -24.61
N ALA A 416 7.11 -30.51 -24.73
CA ALA A 416 6.03 -29.99 -23.91
C ALA A 416 4.71 -30.72 -24.19
N ARG A 417 4.35 -30.99 -25.45
CA ARG A 417 3.14 -31.75 -25.82
C ARG A 417 3.17 -33.18 -25.28
N THR A 418 4.27 -33.89 -25.47
CA THR A 418 4.44 -35.25 -24.92
C THR A 418 4.31 -35.25 -23.40
N HIS A 419 4.91 -34.27 -22.72
CA HIS A 419 4.77 -34.18 -21.26
C HIS A 419 3.34 -33.81 -20.82
N VAL A 420 2.61 -32.99 -21.59
CA VAL A 420 1.19 -32.75 -21.35
C VAL A 420 0.39 -34.04 -21.49
N GLU A 421 0.63 -34.85 -22.53
CA GLU A 421 -0.07 -36.13 -22.72
C GLU A 421 0.16 -37.10 -21.54
N GLU A 422 1.39 -37.15 -21.00
CA GLU A 422 1.72 -37.91 -19.78
C GLU A 422 0.92 -37.40 -18.57
N LEU A 423 0.81 -36.09 -18.40
CA LEU A 423 0.03 -35.47 -17.32
C LEU A 423 -1.47 -35.74 -17.50
N GLU A 424 -2.00 -35.63 -18.72
CA GLU A 424 -3.42 -35.87 -19.03
C GLU A 424 -3.84 -37.31 -18.75
N ALA A 425 -2.94 -38.28 -18.88
CA ALA A 425 -3.21 -39.67 -18.52
C ALA A 425 -3.53 -39.84 -17.02
N SER A 426 -3.01 -38.96 -16.16
CA SER A 426 -3.22 -39.00 -14.71
C SER A 426 -4.23 -37.97 -14.19
N LEU A 427 -4.32 -36.80 -14.82
CA LEU A 427 -5.11 -35.65 -14.35
C LEU A 427 -6.36 -35.37 -15.19
N GLY A 428 -6.51 -36.05 -16.33
CA GLY A 428 -7.54 -35.77 -17.33
C GLY A 428 -7.14 -34.68 -18.33
N PRO A 429 -7.93 -34.51 -19.41
CA PRO A 429 -7.60 -33.61 -20.52
C PRO A 429 -7.61 -32.13 -20.10
N ASN A 430 -6.70 -31.34 -20.65
CA ASN A 430 -6.57 -29.90 -20.39
C ASN A 430 -6.58 -29.10 -21.69
N LYS A 431 -7.73 -28.52 -22.03
CA LYS A 431 -7.87 -27.78 -23.29
C LYS A 431 -7.15 -26.44 -23.23
N GLY A 432 -7.05 -25.85 -22.05
CA GLY A 432 -6.34 -24.61 -21.82
C GLY A 432 -4.87 -24.69 -22.21
N ILE A 433 -4.17 -25.74 -21.80
CA ILE A 433 -2.73 -25.87 -22.03
C ILE A 433 -2.40 -26.12 -23.50
N HIS A 434 -3.19 -26.94 -24.20
CA HIS A 434 -3.05 -27.16 -25.64
C HIS A 434 -3.21 -25.84 -26.42
N ARG A 435 -4.20 -25.00 -26.05
CA ARG A 435 -4.35 -23.66 -26.66
C ARG A 435 -3.15 -22.75 -26.39
N ILE A 436 -2.51 -22.85 -25.22
CA ILE A 436 -1.29 -22.09 -24.95
C ILE A 436 -0.15 -22.56 -25.85
N LEU A 437 0.05 -23.88 -25.98
CA LEU A 437 1.07 -24.45 -26.87
C LEU A 437 0.83 -24.06 -28.33
N ASP A 438 -0.42 -24.05 -28.78
CA ASP A 438 -0.78 -23.60 -30.13
C ASP A 438 -0.47 -22.10 -30.35
N LEU A 439 -0.74 -21.25 -29.34
CA LEU A 439 -0.40 -19.83 -29.38
C LEU A 439 1.12 -19.58 -29.41
N LEU A 440 1.90 -20.49 -28.84
CA LEU A 440 3.37 -20.44 -28.83
C LEU A 440 4.00 -21.07 -30.07
N HIS A 441 3.23 -21.77 -30.90
CA HIS A 441 3.73 -22.37 -32.13
C HIS A 441 4.30 -21.30 -33.07
N VAL A 442 5.45 -21.61 -33.68
CA VAL A 442 6.07 -20.82 -34.74
C VAL A 442 6.02 -21.65 -36.00
N GLN A 443 5.25 -21.18 -36.99
CA GLN A 443 5.07 -21.91 -38.24
C GLN A 443 6.41 -22.13 -38.94
N GLN A 444 6.64 -23.36 -39.38
CA GLN A 444 7.76 -23.65 -40.28
C GLN A 444 7.45 -23.13 -41.69
N PRO A 445 8.47 -22.78 -42.49
CA PRO A 445 8.28 -22.29 -43.86
C PRO A 445 7.46 -23.25 -44.75
N ASP A 446 7.49 -24.55 -44.44
CA ASP A 446 6.82 -25.61 -45.20
C ASP A 446 5.46 -26.06 -44.60
N GLU A 447 5.04 -25.48 -43.47
CA GLU A 447 3.73 -25.79 -42.86
C GLU A 447 2.61 -25.00 -43.56
N LYS A 448 1.57 -25.72 -44.03
CA LYS A 448 0.34 -25.06 -44.49
C LYS A 448 -0.32 -24.30 -43.33
N PRO A 449 -0.89 -23.11 -43.56
CA PRO A 449 -1.54 -22.34 -42.51
C PRO A 449 -2.68 -23.15 -41.89
N THR A 450 -2.64 -23.29 -40.57
CA THR A 450 -3.73 -23.85 -39.78
C THR A 450 -4.95 -22.94 -39.88
N VAL A 451 -6.06 -23.48 -40.39
CA VAL A 451 -7.35 -22.79 -40.63
C VAL A 451 -8.02 -22.40 -39.32
#